data_AF-A0A9W5TU38-F1
#
_entry.id   AF-A0A9W5TU38-F1
#
_cell.length_a   1.000
_cell.length_b   1.000
_cell.length_c   1.000
_cell.angle_alpha   90.00
_cell.angle_beta   90.00
_cell.angle_gamma   90.00
#
_symmetry.space_group_name_H-M   'P 1'
#
loop_
_entity.id
_entity.type
_entity.pdbx_description
1 polymer ?
#
loop_
_entity_poly.entity_id
_entity_poly.type
_entity_poly.pdbx_seq_one_letter_code
_entity_poly.pdbx_strand_id
1 'polypeptide(L)' 'MRALTVRPGDADSLAVTEVDEPSPGSGELLVEGLALGVCGTDREIAHGSYGWAPT' A
#
# COMPACT_ATOMS: atom_id res chain seq x y z
N MET A 1 -2.10 -7.59 10.42
CA MET A 1 -3.04 -6.48 10.13
C MET A 1 -3.48 -6.56 8.68
N ARG A 2 -4.69 -6.11 8.37
CA ARG A 2 -5.18 -6.05 6.98
C ARG A 2 -4.58 -4.85 6.25
N ALA A 3 -4.08 -5.06 5.05
CA ALA A 3 -3.51 -4.03 4.19
C ALA A 3 -4.03 -4.13 2.75
N LEU A 4 -4.12 -2.99 2.08
CA LEU A 4 -4.29 -2.92 0.63
C LEU A 4 -2.92 -3.04 -0.02
N THR A 5 -2.70 -4.09 -0.80
CA THR A 5 -1.39 -4.45 -1.37
C THR A 5 -1.47 -4.55 -2.88
N VAL A 6 -0.34 -4.30 -3.54
CA VAL A 6 -0.12 -4.50 -4.99
C VAL A 6 1.23 -5.17 -5.21
N ARG A 7 1.41 -5.85 -6.33
CA ARG A 7 2.74 -6.14 -6.87
C ARG A 7 3.12 -5.00 -7.83
N PRO A 8 4.18 -4.21 -7.55
CA PRO A 8 4.53 -3.08 -8.39
C PRO A 8 4.72 -3.48 -9.86
N GLY A 9 4.08 -2.73 -10.78
CA GLY A 9 4.12 -2.99 -12.22
C GLY A 9 3.25 -4.14 -12.73
N ASP A 10 2.56 -4.87 -11.84
CA ASP A 10 1.68 -5.98 -12.21
C ASP A 10 0.21 -5.52 -12.11
N ALA A 11 -0.44 -5.37 -13.26
CA ALA A 11 -1.84 -4.96 -13.34
C ALA A 11 -2.76 -5.99 -12.65
N ASP A 12 -3.87 -5.51 -12.08
CA ASP A 12 -4.87 -6.36 -11.40
C ASP A 12 -4.33 -7.15 -10.19
N SER A 13 -3.14 -6.80 -9.70
CA SER A 13 -2.54 -7.40 -8.51
C SER A 13 -3.07 -6.84 -7.18
N LEU A 14 -3.94 -5.82 -7.25
CA LEU A 14 -4.52 -5.18 -6.07
C LEU A 14 -5.37 -6.16 -5.27
N ALA A 15 -5.04 -6.31 -3.99
CA ALA A 15 -5.73 -7.21 -3.08
C ALA A 15 -5.70 -6.67 -1.66
N VAL A 16 -6.69 -7.07 -0.85
CA VAL A 16 -6.62 -6.92 0.60
C VAL A 16 -6.03 -8.19 1.19
N THR A 17 -4.89 -8.06 1.87
CA THR A 17 -4.12 -9.19 2.41
C THR A 17 -3.83 -9.00 3.90
N GLU A 18 -3.46 -10.08 4.58
CA GLU A 18 -2.92 -10.02 5.94
C GLU A 18 -1.39 -9.85 5.85
N VAL A 19 -0.86 -8.89 6.58
CA VAL A 19 0.58 -8.61 6.72
C VAL A 19 0.96 -8.49 8.19
N ASP A 20 2.23 -8.66 8.53
CA ASP A 20 2.71 -8.44 9.89
C ASP A 20 2.53 -6.98 10.30
N GLU A 21 2.34 -6.75 11.60
CA GLU A 21 2.19 -5.39 12.14
C GLU A 21 3.55 -4.67 12.14
N PRO A 22 3.64 -3.45 11.56
CA PRO A 22 4.92 -2.77 11.42
C PRO A 22 5.42 -2.21 12.76
N SER A 23 6.73 -2.21 12.95
CA SER A 23 7.41 -1.50 14.04
C SER A 23 7.95 -0.17 13.51
N PRO A 24 7.66 0.98 14.14
CA PRO A 24 8.15 2.28 13.67
C PRO A 24 9.66 2.40 13.90
N GLY A 25 10.36 2.97 12.92
CA GLY A 25 11.76 3.37 13.02
C GLY A 25 11.97 4.68 13.77
N SER A 26 13.22 5.15 13.83
CA SER A 26 13.57 6.42 14.47
C SER A 26 12.92 7.60 13.75
N GLY A 27 12.05 8.33 14.46
CA GLY A 27 11.33 9.50 13.93
C GLY A 27 10.06 9.17 13.16
N GLU A 28 9.66 7.90 13.08
CA GLU A 28 8.40 7.47 12.48
C GLU A 28 7.29 7.38 13.54
N LEU A 29 6.04 7.48 13.08
CA LEU A 29 4.86 7.27 13.90
C LEU A 29 4.12 6.04 13.42
N LEU A 30 3.83 5.11 14.33
CA LEU A 30 2.84 4.06 14.10
C LEU A 30 1.45 4.64 14.37
N VAL A 31 0.55 4.52 13.41
CA VAL A 31 -0.80 5.06 13.46
C VAL A 31 -1.85 3.99 13.20
N GLU A 32 -2.99 4.09 13.89
CA GLU A 32 -4.17 3.28 13.60
C GLU A 32 -4.96 3.91 12.44
N GLY A 33 -5.07 3.19 11.32
CA GLY A 33 -5.82 3.65 10.16
C GLY A 33 -7.32 3.56 10.38
N LEU A 34 -8.01 4.71 10.53
CA LEU A 34 -9.47 4.76 10.65
C LEU A 34 -10.18 4.82 9.29
N ALA A 35 -9.59 5.50 8.32
CA ALA A 35 -10.08 5.66 6.96
C ALA A 35 -8.94 5.97 5.99
N LEU A 36 -9.14 5.67 4.70
CA LEU A 36 -8.20 5.98 3.60
C LEU A 36 -8.94 6.72 2.49
N GLY A 37 -8.33 7.80 1.99
CA GLY A 37 -8.80 8.46 0.78
C GLY A 37 -8.39 7.69 -0.47
N VAL A 38 -9.20 7.76 -1.53
CA VAL A 38 -8.89 7.18 -2.85
C VAL A 38 -8.74 8.31 -3.87
N CYS A 39 -7.64 8.32 -4.60
CA CYS A 39 -7.26 9.34 -5.57
C CYS A 39 -7.03 8.75 -6.97
N GLY A 40 -6.68 9.60 -7.94
CA GLY A 40 -6.40 9.17 -9.32
C GLY A 40 -5.20 8.22 -9.42
N THR A 41 -4.12 8.51 -8.69
CA THR A 41 -2.88 7.71 -8.71
C THR A 41 -3.09 6.28 -8.24
N ASP A 42 -4.06 6.04 -7.35
CA ASP A 42 -4.40 4.67 -6.92
C ASP A 42 -4.86 3.80 -8.10
N ARG A 43 -5.54 4.40 -9.09
CA ARG A 43 -5.94 3.69 -10.32
C ARG A 43 -4.73 3.37 -11.19
N GLU A 44 -3.78 4.29 -11.30
CA GLU A 44 -2.56 4.10 -12.07
C GLU A 44 -1.69 2.99 -11.46
N ILE A 45 -1.61 2.93 -10.13
CA ILE A 45 -0.94 1.87 -9.37
C ILE A 45 -1.66 0.53 -9.57
N ALA A 46 -2.98 0.49 -9.43
CA ALA A 46 -3.77 -0.74 -9.61
C ALA A 46 -3.67 -1.34 -11.03
N HIS A 47 -3.54 -0.49 -12.05
CA HIS A 47 -3.30 -0.90 -13.43
C HIS A 47 -1.82 -1.21 -13.74
N GLY A 48 -0.93 -1.19 -12.73
CA GLY A 48 0.51 -1.45 -12.93
C GLY A 48 1.22 -0.38 -13.77
N SER A 49 0.61 0.77 -14.01
CA SER A 49 1.17 1.87 -14.82
C SER A 49 2.11 2.78 -14.01
N TYR A 50 2.05 2.72 -12.68
CA TYR A 50 2.83 3.53 -11.76
C TYR A 50 3.19 2.74 -10.47
N GLY A 51 4.26 3.14 -9.78
CA GLY A 51 4.71 2.59 -8.49
C GLY A 51 6.01 1.76 -8.53
N TRP A 52 6.76 1.76 -7.43
CA TRP A 52 7.99 0.97 -7.23
C TRP A 52 8.10 0.53 -5.77
N ALA A 53 8.70 -0.64 -5.53
CA ALA A 53 9.04 -1.03 -4.16
C ALA A 53 10.17 -0.13 -3.63
N PRO A 54 10.15 0.22 -2.34
CA PRO A 54 11.30 0.83 -1.69
C PRO A 54 12.55 -0.04 -1.87
N THR A 55 13.69 0.59 -2.13
CA THR A 55 15.01 -0.07 -2.16
C THR A 55 15.59 -0.23 -0.77
#